data_AF-A0A291RXF9-F1
#
_entry.id   AF-A0A291RXF9-F1
#
_cell.length_a   1.000
_cell.length_b   1.000
_cell.length_c   1.000
_cell.angle_alpha   90.00
_cell.angle_beta   90.00
_cell.angle_gamma   90.00
#
_symmetry.space_group_name_H-M   'P 1'
#
loop_
_entity.id
_entity.type
_entity.pdbx_description
1 polymer ?
#
loop_
_entity_poly.entity_id
_entity_poly.type
_entity_poly.pdbx_seq_one_letter_code
_entity_poly.pdbx_strand_id
1 'polypeptide(L)'
;MPLVEVTHSPTVPESMLRRLSEQLPHLVSVAVECPEEPYDGDLQPGDVEVRFRALGPFDRSGLDVVIEVRSKWFASRADNRQERVDRLHHDIEKATGLDEFGVYLSLPVAAWAQTE
;
A
#
# COMPACT_ATOMS: atom_id res chain seq x y z
N MET A 1 -4.27 8.41 8.02
CA MET A 1 -4.94 7.46 7.10
C MET A 1 -4.18 7.36 5.78
N PRO A 2 -3.53 6.22 5.49
CA PRO A 2 -2.95 5.91 4.19
C PRO A 2 -4.02 5.62 3.12
N LEU A 3 -3.72 6.01 1.87
CA LEU A 3 -4.50 5.63 0.69
C LEU A 3 -3.67 4.68 -0.17
N VAL A 4 -4.23 3.54 -0.53
CA VAL A 4 -3.58 2.50 -1.33
C VAL A 4 -4.35 2.30 -2.62
N GLU A 5 -3.64 2.38 -3.75
CA GLU A 5 -4.18 2.05 -5.06
C GLU A 5 -3.40 0.87 -5.65
N VAL A 6 -4.12 -0.19 -5.99
CA VAL A 6 -3.59 -1.41 -6.58
C VAL A 6 -4.04 -1.45 -8.04
N THR A 7 -3.11 -1.18 -8.95
CA THR A 7 -3.33 -1.40 -10.38
C THR A 7 -2.79 -2.77 -10.75
N HIS A 8 -3.59 -3.61 -11.42
CA HIS A 8 -3.20 -4.99 -11.72
C HIS A 8 -3.52 -5.44 -13.15
N SER A 9 -2.72 -6.36 -13.68
CA SER A 9 -3.01 -7.08 -14.90
C SER A 9 -4.29 -7.91 -14.75
N PRO A 10 -5.12 -8.04 -15.81
CA PRO A 10 -6.29 -8.92 -15.79
C PRO A 10 -5.92 -10.41 -15.66
N THR A 11 -4.65 -10.78 -15.81
CA THR A 11 -4.15 -12.15 -15.61
C THR A 11 -3.93 -12.51 -14.14
N VAL A 12 -3.90 -11.52 -13.24
CA VAL A 12 -3.72 -11.75 -11.81
C VAL A 12 -4.94 -12.49 -11.24
N PRO A 13 -4.78 -13.65 -10.59
CA PRO A 13 -5.91 -14.40 -10.05
C PRO A 13 -6.68 -13.62 -8.98
N GLU A 14 -8.02 -13.74 -8.98
CA GLU A 14 -8.87 -13.09 -7.95
C GLU A 14 -8.47 -13.52 -6.53
N SER A 15 -8.04 -14.77 -6.34
CA SER A 15 -7.54 -15.26 -5.05
C SER A 15 -6.31 -14.48 -4.56
N MET A 16 -5.44 -14.05 -5.47
CA MET A 16 -4.30 -13.19 -5.16
C MET A 16 -4.77 -11.77 -4.79
N LEU A 17 -5.70 -11.19 -5.56
CA LEU A 17 -6.27 -9.88 -5.29
C LEU A 17 -6.96 -9.83 -3.92
N ARG A 18 -7.68 -10.90 -3.56
CA ARG A 18 -8.30 -11.07 -2.24
C ARG A 18 -7.26 -11.09 -1.12
N ARG A 19 -6.20 -11.89 -1.27
CA ARG A 19 -5.09 -11.90 -0.30
C ARG A 19 -4.45 -10.52 -0.16
N LEU A 20 -4.19 -9.83 -1.26
CA LEU A 20 -3.68 -8.46 -1.22
C LEU A 20 -4.64 -7.54 -0.44
N SER A 21 -5.95 -7.61 -0.69
CA SER A 21 -6.93 -6.78 0.02
C SER A 21 -6.96 -7.02 1.53
N GLU A 22 -6.70 -8.26 1.96
CA GLU A 22 -6.67 -8.64 3.37
C GLU A 22 -5.36 -8.24 4.06
N GLN A 23 -4.23 -8.35 3.35
CA GLN A 23 -2.90 -8.12 3.94
C GLN A 23 -2.46 -6.65 3.88
N LEU A 24 -2.80 -5.92 2.82
CA LEU A 24 -2.30 -4.56 2.58
C LEU A 24 -2.59 -3.57 3.72
N PRO A 25 -3.78 -3.53 4.36
CA PRO A 25 -4.02 -2.59 5.45
C PRO A 25 -3.00 -2.69 6.57
N HIS A 26 -2.68 -3.92 7.02
CA HIS A 26 -1.70 -4.14 8.07
C HIS A 26 -0.27 -3.82 7.62
N LEU A 27 0.14 -4.38 6.48
CA LEU A 27 1.50 -4.20 5.98
C LEU A 27 1.81 -2.72 5.71
N VAL A 28 0.86 -1.97 5.17
CA VAL A 28 1.01 -0.54 4.93
C VAL A 28 1.12 0.23 6.24
N SER A 29 0.27 -0.05 7.24
CA SER A 29 0.34 0.61 8.55
C SER A 29 1.69 0.40 9.24
N VAL A 30 2.22 -0.84 9.22
CA VAL A 30 3.58 -1.13 9.71
C VAL A 30 4.64 -0.41 8.89
N ALA A 31 4.50 -0.34 7.56
CA ALA A 31 5.47 0.31 6.70
C ALA A 31 5.52 1.82 6.91
N VAL A 32 4.39 2.47 7.22
CA VAL A 32 4.31 3.93 7.37
C VAL A 32 4.30 4.41 8.83
N GLU A 33 4.33 3.52 9.82
CA GLU A 33 4.34 3.93 11.23
C GLU A 33 5.51 4.90 11.54
N CYS A 34 5.25 5.90 12.37
CA CYS A 34 6.28 6.83 12.82
C CYS A 34 5.93 7.38 14.21
N PRO A 35 6.86 8.05 14.92
CA PRO A 35 6.58 8.56 16.27
C PRO A 35 5.34 9.46 16.38
N GLU A 36 5.02 10.21 15.32
CA GLU A 36 3.88 11.12 15.24
C GLU A 36 2.54 10.40 15.00
N GLU A 37 2.59 9.25 14.35
CA GLU A 37 1.43 8.39 14.05
C GLU A 37 1.87 6.93 14.27
N PRO A 38 1.95 6.51 15.55
CA PRO A 38 2.29 5.13 15.88
C PRO A 38 1.17 4.19 15.44
N TYR A 39 1.53 2.95 15.13
CA TYR A 39 0.58 1.89 14.83
C TYR A 39 0.53 0.92 16.03
N ASP A 40 -0.67 0.71 16.57
CA ASP A 40 -0.91 -0.12 17.76
C ASP A 40 -1.19 -1.61 17.42
N GLY A 41 -1.25 -1.93 16.13
CA GLY A 41 -1.57 -3.27 15.65
C GLY A 41 -3.07 -3.56 15.52
N ASP A 42 -3.94 -2.62 15.88
CA ASP A 42 -5.39 -2.79 15.83
C ASP A 42 -5.99 -1.97 14.68
N LEU A 43 -6.29 -2.63 13.56
CA LEU A 43 -6.89 -1.95 12.40
C LEU A 43 -8.39 -1.86 12.54
N GLN A 44 -8.89 -0.64 12.49
CA GLN A 44 -10.30 -0.34 12.38
C GLN A 44 -10.69 -0.09 10.91
N PRO A 45 -11.97 -0.32 10.57
CA PRO A 45 -12.50 0.10 9.28
C PRO A 45 -12.23 1.59 9.03
N GLY A 46 -11.66 1.92 7.87
CA GLY A 46 -11.31 3.30 7.50
C GLY A 46 -9.90 3.74 7.90
N ASP A 47 -9.10 2.94 8.60
CA ASP A 47 -7.71 3.31 8.91
C ASP A 47 -6.80 3.30 7.68
N VAL A 48 -7.11 2.42 6.72
CA VAL A 48 -6.46 2.32 5.42
C VAL A 48 -7.52 2.13 4.35
N GLU A 49 -7.49 2.97 3.33
CA GLU A 49 -8.36 2.84 2.15
C GLU A 49 -7.61 2.09 1.05
N VAL A 50 -8.13 0.96 0.59
CA VAL A 50 -7.52 0.16 -0.49
C VAL A 50 -8.46 0.11 -1.69
N ARG A 51 -7.95 0.46 -2.88
CA ARG A 51 -8.72 0.46 -4.13
C ARG A 51 -8.02 -0.40 -5.16
N PHE A 52 -8.79 -1.25 -5.84
CA PHE A 52 -8.29 -2.09 -6.91
C PHE A 52 -8.79 -1.57 -8.26
N ARG A 53 -7.88 -1.54 -9.24
CA ARG A 53 -8.16 -1.17 -10.62
C ARG A 53 -7.46 -2.15 -11.56
N ALA A 54 -8.22 -2.81 -12.43
CA ALA A 54 -7.63 -3.57 -13.52
C ALA A 54 -7.03 -2.62 -14.58
N LEU A 55 -5.92 -3.01 -15.21
CA LEU A 55 -5.36 -2.32 -16.36
C LEU A 55 -6.40 -2.26 -17.49
N GLY A 56 -6.65 -1.05 -17.97
CA GLY A 56 -7.49 -0.77 -19.14
C GLY A 56 -6.72 -0.92 -20.45
N PRO A 57 -7.41 -0.79 -21.60
CA PRO A 57 -6.85 -1.09 -22.92
C PRO A 57 -5.68 -0.18 -23.34
N PHE A 58 -5.59 1.02 -22.78
CA PHE A 58 -4.54 1.99 -23.08
C PHE A 58 -3.47 2.09 -22.00
N ASP A 59 -3.64 1.41 -20.86
CA ASP A 59 -2.62 1.38 -19.83
C ASP A 59 -1.46 0.49 -20.27
N ARG A 60 -0.24 0.83 -19.83
CA ARG A 60 0.97 0.08 -20.10
C ARG A 60 1.72 -0.10 -18.78
N SER A 61 1.89 -1.35 -18.38
CA SER A 61 2.68 -1.74 -17.22
C SER A 61 3.61 -2.87 -17.64
N GLY A 62 4.85 -2.84 -17.16
CA GLY A 62 5.78 -3.96 -17.27
C GLY A 62 5.71 -4.92 -16.09
N LEU A 63 4.78 -4.69 -15.14
CA LEU A 63 4.58 -5.48 -13.93
C LEU A 63 3.13 -5.94 -13.86
N ASP A 64 2.92 -7.12 -13.25
CA ASP A 64 1.58 -7.67 -13.03
C ASP A 64 0.78 -6.85 -12.03
N VAL A 65 1.43 -6.25 -11.03
CA VAL A 65 0.79 -5.39 -10.03
C VAL A 65 1.65 -4.17 -9.72
N VAL A 66 1.02 -3.01 -9.56
CA VAL A 66 1.62 -1.78 -9.04
C VAL A 66 0.79 -1.31 -7.85
N ILE A 67 1.44 -1.10 -6.72
CA ILE A 67 0.83 -0.71 -5.45
C ILE A 67 1.33 0.69 -5.09
N GLU A 68 0.47 1.69 -5.24
CA GLU A 68 0.75 3.06 -4.84
C GLU A 68 0.25 3.29 -3.43
N VAL A 69 1.16 3.71 -2.54
CA VAL A 69 0.86 4.07 -1.16
C VAL A 69 1.05 5.56 -1.00
N ARG A 70 0.00 6.26 -0.57
CA ARG A 70 0.05 7.67 -0.16
C ARG A 70 -0.16 7.75 1.33
N SER A 71 0.81 8.30 2.04
CA SER A 71 0.68 8.54 3.48
C SER A 71 1.15 9.96 3.82
N LYS A 72 0.63 10.53 4.91
CA LYS A 72 0.95 11.91 5.30
C LYS A 72 2.45 12.10 5.48
N TRP A 73 2.98 13.24 5.06
CA TRP A 73 4.38 13.56 5.29
C TRP A 73 4.68 13.84 6.77
N PHE A 74 5.72 13.18 7.28
CA PHE A 74 6.45 13.51 8.50
C PHE A 74 7.94 13.33 8.21
N ALA A 75 8.80 14.14 8.84
CA ALA A 75 10.24 14.05 8.64
C ALA A 75 10.77 12.65 9.00
N SER A 76 10.38 12.14 10.17
CA SER A 76 10.71 10.81 10.68
C SER A 76 10.33 9.65 9.72
N ARG A 77 9.22 9.81 9.00
CA ARG A 77 8.72 8.83 8.01
C ARG A 77 9.48 8.95 6.68
N ALA A 78 9.90 10.16 6.32
CA ALA A 78 10.63 10.44 5.08
C ALA A 78 12.10 10.03 5.15
N ASP A 79 12.72 10.10 6.33
CA ASP A 79 14.15 9.85 6.53
C ASP A 79 14.61 8.45 6.10
N ASN A 80 13.75 7.43 6.23
CA ASN A 80 14.02 6.06 5.80
C ASN A 80 12.99 5.54 4.78
N ARG A 81 12.49 6.43 3.90
CA ARG A 81 11.44 6.11 2.93
C ARG A 81 11.78 4.90 2.03
N GLN A 82 13.02 4.80 1.55
CA GLN A 82 13.42 3.70 0.67
C GLN A 82 13.39 2.35 1.40
N GLU A 83 14.00 2.29 2.58
CA GLU A 83 14.00 1.09 3.44
C GLU A 83 12.57 0.63 3.75
N ARG A 84 11.65 1.56 4.02
CA ARG A 84 10.22 1.24 4.25
C ARG A 84 9.55 0.61 3.04
N VAL A 85 9.83 1.12 1.84
CA VAL A 85 9.31 0.55 0.60
C VAL A 85 9.89 -0.83 0.33
N ASP A 86 11.20 -0.99 0.52
CA ASP A 86 11.88 -2.27 0.30
C ASP A 86 11.33 -3.34 1.27
N ARG A 87 11.13 -2.97 2.54
CA ARG A 87 10.51 -3.84 3.55
C ARG A 87 9.06 -4.16 3.20
N LEU A 88 8.26 -3.17 2.82
CA LEU A 88 6.86 -3.38 2.43
C LEU A 88 6.74 -4.31 1.22
N HIS A 89 7.61 -4.12 0.21
CA HIS A 89 7.69 -5.00 -0.94
C HIS A 89 8.00 -6.44 -0.50
N HIS A 90 9.05 -6.65 0.29
CA HIS A 90 9.39 -7.97 0.81
C HIS A 90 8.26 -8.63 1.63
N ASP A 91 7.61 -7.87 2.50
CA ASP A 91 6.54 -8.40 3.36
C ASP A 91 5.28 -8.76 2.56
N ILE A 92 4.96 -8.02 1.49
CA ILE A 92 3.87 -8.35 0.57
C ILE A 92 4.17 -9.64 -0.19
N GLU A 93 5.37 -9.77 -0.76
CA GLU A 93 5.81 -11.00 -1.45
C GLU A 93 5.65 -12.19 -0.50
N LYS A 94 6.20 -12.08 0.71
CA LYS A 94 6.14 -13.14 1.72
C LYS A 94 4.71 -13.49 2.15
N ALA A 95 3.84 -12.51 2.32
CA ALA A 95 2.48 -12.72 2.81
C ALA A 95 1.52 -13.26 1.74
N THR A 96 1.79 -12.96 0.46
CA THR A 96 0.83 -13.23 -0.63
C THR A 96 1.33 -14.25 -1.65
N GLY A 97 2.65 -14.36 -1.82
CA GLY A 97 3.31 -15.11 -2.90
C GLY A 97 3.27 -14.37 -4.24
N LEU A 98 3.19 -13.04 -4.23
CA LEU A 98 3.20 -12.21 -5.43
C LEU A 98 4.64 -11.96 -5.87
N ASP A 99 4.98 -12.37 -7.09
CA ASP A 99 6.37 -12.35 -7.57
C ASP A 99 6.72 -11.08 -8.38
N GLU A 100 5.84 -10.62 -9.28
CA GLU A 100 6.13 -9.53 -10.22
C GLU A 100 5.30 -8.28 -9.91
N PHE A 101 5.80 -7.44 -9.01
CA PHE A 101 5.09 -6.22 -8.63
C PHE A 101 6.01 -5.09 -8.15
N GLY A 102 5.45 -3.88 -8.14
CA GLY A 102 6.12 -2.67 -7.67
C GLY A 102 5.34 -2.01 -6.54
N VAL A 103 6.07 -1.37 -5.62
CA VAL A 103 5.50 -0.55 -4.55
C VAL A 103 6.04 0.87 -4.70
N TYR A 104 5.14 1.86 -4.73
CA TYR A 104 5.49 3.27 -4.81
C TYR A 104 4.95 4.01 -3.58
N LEU A 105 5.82 4.40 -2.66
CA LEU A 105 5.45 5.19 -1.49
C LEU A 105 5.67 6.68 -1.75
N SER A 106 4.58 7.44 -1.67
CA SER A 106 4.60 8.90 -1.69
C SER A 106 4.15 9.47 -0.36
N LEU A 107 4.86 10.52 0.08
CA LEU A 107 4.64 11.21 1.34
C LEU A 107 4.25 12.68 1.08
N PRO A 108 3.01 12.96 0.61
CA PRO A 108 2.57 14.32 0.38
C PRO A 108 2.33 15.11 1.68
N VAL A 109 2.53 16.42 1.62
CA VAL A 109 1.95 17.34 2.60
C VAL A 109 0.45 17.38 2.35
N ALA A 110 -0.32 16.74 3.24
CA ALA A 110 -1.75 16.52 3.05
C ALA A 110 -2.53 16.68 4.36
N ALA A 111 -3.83 16.92 4.22
CA ALA A 111 -4.81 16.93 5.29
C ALA A 111 -5.91 15.90 4.99
N TRP A 112 -6.54 15.38 6.05
CA TRP A 112 -7.62 14.40 5.98
C TRP A 112 -8.72 14.77 6.97
N ALA A 113 -9.97 14.51 6.61
CA ALA A 113 -11.14 14.64 7.47
C ALA A 113 -12.14 13.53 7.10
N GLN A 114 -12.70 12.87 8.11
CA GLN A 114 -13.72 11.82 7.97
C GLN A 114 -14.82 11.99 9.03
N THR A 115 -15.99 11.42 8.79
CA THR A 115 -17.03 11.24 9.81
C THR A 115 -16.72 10.03 10.68
N GLU A 116 -17.27 9.98 11.90
CA GLU A 116 -17.29 8.77 12.73
C GLU A 116 -18.15 7.66 12.10
#